data_AF-L1NG90-F1
#
_entry.id   AF-L1NG90-F1
#
_cell.length_a   1.000
_cell.length_b   1.000
_cell.length_c   1.000
_cell.angle_alpha   90.00
_cell.angle_beta   90.00
_cell.angle_gamma   90.00
#
_symmetry.space_group_name_H-M   'P 1'
#
loop_
_entity.id
_entity.type
_entity.pdbx_description
1 polymer ?
#
loop_
_entity_poly.entity_id
_entity_poly.type
_entity_poly.pdbx_seq_one_letter_code
_entity_poly.pdbx_strand_id
1 'polypeptide(L)'
;MKLSKEEAMLLESDPQAFLIKAYISAFPKASIRHISEALSIPKTKVHRCLSGTPFGTANGTAKPLQPKGKIAERGTPFGTANGTVPTAQEQEKKEARPTTKMRETFNEFYMQVTGESFYWSAKEMQALKDIYAKIEFSLKSKHRGYGTEDILAAFPGLLQCISDPWILQHLSPAIISSKYNEIISSYRTRRIAPRTATEAKQENLSQLAQMRKAIEDGIK
;
A
#
# COMPACT_ATOMS: atom_id res chain seq x y z
N MET A 1 -45.23 -12.93 -36.72
CA MET A 1 -45.02 -12.46 -35.34
C MET A 1 -43.66 -11.77 -35.29
N LYS A 2 -43.63 -10.45 -35.15
CA LYS A 2 -42.39 -9.69 -34.99
C LYS A 2 -42.11 -9.65 -33.49
N LEU A 3 -41.13 -10.43 -33.01
CA LEU A 3 -40.63 -10.28 -31.65
C LEU A 3 -39.99 -8.90 -31.54
N SER A 4 -40.47 -8.10 -30.60
CA SER A 4 -39.95 -6.76 -30.38
C SER A 4 -38.55 -6.86 -29.77
N LYS A 5 -37.70 -5.88 -30.08
CA LYS A 5 -36.29 -5.79 -29.63
C LYS A 5 -36.12 -5.93 -28.11
N GLU A 6 -37.20 -5.65 -27.38
CA GLU A 6 -37.32 -5.69 -25.93
C GLU A 6 -37.59 -7.10 -25.39
N GLU A 7 -38.19 -8.00 -26.19
CA GLU A 7 -38.41 -9.40 -25.78
C GLU A 7 -37.12 -10.23 -25.89
N ALA A 8 -36.19 -9.83 -26.77
CA ALA A 8 -34.83 -10.37 -26.80
C ALA A 8 -33.93 -9.83 -25.67
N MET A 9 -34.31 -8.72 -25.01
CA MET A 9 -33.58 -8.18 -23.85
C MET A 9 -33.78 -9.01 -22.57
N LEU A 10 -34.78 -9.90 -22.53
CA LEU A 10 -35.17 -10.60 -21.30
C LEU A 10 -34.44 -11.94 -21.06
N LEU A 11 -33.59 -12.41 -21.98
CA LEU A 11 -32.92 -13.72 -21.85
C LEU A 11 -31.38 -13.67 -21.76
N GLU A 12 -30.76 -12.50 -21.85
CA GLU A 12 -29.31 -12.37 -21.61
C GLU A 12 -29.06 -11.25 -20.57
N SER A 13 -28.59 -11.66 -19.39
CA SER A 13 -28.55 -10.86 -18.15
C SER A 13 -27.69 -9.58 -18.18
N ASP A 14 -27.07 -9.22 -19.30
CA ASP A 14 -26.31 -7.97 -19.46
C ASP A 14 -26.50 -7.40 -20.89
N PRO A 15 -27.23 -6.27 -21.06
CA PRO A 15 -27.48 -5.68 -22.38
C PRO A 15 -26.18 -5.25 -23.10
N GLN A 16 -25.11 -4.94 -22.36
CA GLN A 16 -23.82 -4.61 -22.96
C GLN A 16 -23.12 -5.85 -23.53
N ALA A 17 -23.25 -7.00 -22.85
CA ALA A 17 -22.68 -8.26 -23.32
C ALA A 17 -23.34 -8.73 -24.62
N PHE A 18 -24.66 -8.54 -24.74
CA PHE A 18 -25.40 -8.82 -25.96
C PHE A 18 -24.90 -7.95 -27.14
N LEU A 19 -24.76 -6.64 -26.93
CA LEU A 19 -24.25 -5.73 -27.97
C LEU A 19 -22.84 -6.10 -28.42
N ILE A 20 -21.96 -6.49 -27.49
CA ILE A 20 -20.61 -6.97 -27.80
C ILE A 20 -20.68 -8.25 -28.66
N LYS A 21 -21.48 -9.25 -28.26
CA LYS A 21 -21.63 -10.51 -29.00
C LYS A 21 -22.22 -10.31 -30.40
N ALA A 22 -23.26 -9.48 -30.52
CA ALA A 22 -23.89 -9.17 -31.80
C ALA A 22 -22.91 -8.47 -32.76
N TYR A 23 -22.10 -7.54 -32.25
CA TYR A 23 -21.12 -6.81 -33.05
C TYR A 23 -19.98 -7.73 -33.54
N ILE A 24 -19.50 -8.65 -32.72
CA ILE A 24 -18.48 -9.64 -33.12
C ILE A 24 -19.03 -10.60 -34.17
N SER A 25 -20.30 -11.00 -34.05
CA SER A 25 -20.97 -11.84 -35.05
C SER A 25 -21.07 -11.16 -36.42
N ALA A 26 -21.32 -9.86 -36.45
CA ALA A 26 -21.36 -9.06 -37.68
C ALA A 26 -19.96 -8.74 -38.24
N PHE A 27 -18.95 -8.58 -37.38
CA PHE A 27 -17.59 -8.18 -37.76
C PHE A 27 -16.54 -9.08 -37.09
N PRO A 28 -16.31 -10.31 -37.61
CA PRO A 28 -15.45 -11.30 -36.97
C PRO A 28 -13.96 -10.92 -36.90
N LYS A 29 -13.53 -9.90 -37.64
CA LYS A 29 -12.15 -9.38 -37.65
C LYS A 29 -11.97 -8.09 -36.85
N ALA A 30 -12.99 -7.61 -36.15
CA ALA A 30 -12.91 -6.36 -35.41
C ALA A 30 -11.99 -6.47 -34.17
N SER A 31 -11.11 -5.49 -33.98
CA SER A 31 -10.25 -5.44 -32.79
C SER A 31 -11.02 -4.98 -31.56
N ILE A 32 -10.60 -5.41 -30.36
CA ILE A 32 -11.22 -5.02 -29.07
C ILE A 32 -11.30 -3.49 -28.92
N ARG A 33 -10.30 -2.75 -29.44
CA ARG A 33 -10.28 -1.28 -29.44
C ARG A 33 -11.42 -0.71 -30.29
N HIS A 34 -11.63 -1.27 -31.48
CA HIS A 34 -12.66 -0.84 -32.41
C HIS A 34 -14.07 -1.15 -31.88
N ILE A 35 -14.25 -2.31 -31.25
CA ILE A 35 -15.52 -2.70 -30.60
C ILE A 35 -15.85 -1.75 -29.44
N SER A 36 -14.84 -1.41 -28.62
CA SER A 36 -14.98 -0.49 -27.49
C SER A 36 -15.39 0.92 -27.93
N GLU A 37 -14.80 1.41 -29.01
CA GLU A 37 -15.08 2.73 -29.58
C GLU A 37 -16.45 2.79 -30.27
N ALA A 38 -16.78 1.76 -31.08
CA ALA A 38 -18.05 1.68 -31.80
C ALA A 38 -19.27 1.57 -30.86
N LEU A 39 -19.12 0.93 -29.70
CA LEU A 39 -20.22 0.71 -28.75
C LEU A 39 -20.17 1.65 -27.53
N SER A 40 -19.14 2.50 -27.41
CA SER A 40 -18.88 3.30 -26.19
C SER A 40 -18.84 2.45 -24.91
N ILE A 41 -18.36 1.21 -25.01
CA ILE A 41 -18.23 0.27 -23.88
C ILE A 41 -16.76 0.20 -23.48
N PRO A 42 -16.40 0.24 -22.17
CA PRO A 42 -15.02 0.19 -21.75
C PRO A 42 -14.31 -1.11 -22.19
N LYS A 43 -13.07 -0.98 -22.65
CA LYS A 43 -12.22 -2.09 -23.14
C LYS A 43 -12.16 -3.28 -22.16
N THR A 44 -12.23 -3.01 -20.85
CA THR A 44 -12.26 -4.02 -19.79
C THR A 44 -13.54 -4.87 -19.79
N LYS A 45 -14.70 -4.30 -20.13
CA LYS A 45 -15.96 -5.03 -20.30
C LYS A 45 -15.93 -5.87 -21.57
N VAL A 46 -15.45 -5.32 -22.69
CA VAL A 46 -15.29 -6.07 -23.97
C VAL A 46 -14.35 -7.26 -23.79
N HIS A 47 -13.18 -7.05 -23.17
CA HIS A 47 -12.22 -8.11 -22.89
C HIS A 47 -12.80 -9.20 -21.98
N ARG A 48 -13.58 -8.81 -20.96
CA ARG A 48 -14.24 -9.73 -20.02
C ARG A 48 -15.34 -10.56 -20.66
N CYS A 49 -16.14 -9.97 -21.56
CA CYS A 49 -17.15 -10.70 -22.34
C CYS A 49 -16.51 -11.69 -23.32
N LEU A 50 -15.34 -11.37 -23.86
CA LEU A 50 -14.56 -12.23 -24.76
C LEU A 50 -13.82 -13.36 -24.03
N SER A 51 -13.35 -13.13 -22.80
CA SER A 51 -12.56 -14.09 -22.03
C SER A 51 -13.39 -15.14 -21.27
N GLY A 52 -14.72 -15.18 -21.46
CA GLY A 52 -15.58 -16.26 -20.94
C GLY A 52 -15.63 -16.41 -19.42
N THR A 53 -15.23 -15.40 -18.64
CA THR A 53 -15.30 -15.43 -17.17
C THR A 53 -16.62 -14.83 -16.71
N PRO A 54 -17.59 -15.62 -16.22
CA PRO A 54 -18.84 -15.09 -15.72
C PRO A 54 -18.59 -14.33 -14.42
N PHE A 55 -19.12 -13.10 -14.34
CA PHE A 55 -19.22 -12.37 -13.09
C PHE A 55 -20.32 -13.03 -12.26
N GLY A 56 -19.98 -13.48 -11.06
CA GLY A 56 -20.94 -14.02 -10.10
C GLY A 56 -22.06 -13.01 -9.85
N THR A 57 -23.29 -13.45 -10.12
CA THR A 57 -24.52 -12.78 -9.77
C THR A 57 -24.57 -12.60 -8.26
N ALA A 58 -24.65 -11.36 -7.79
CA ALA A 58 -25.09 -11.09 -6.43
C ALA A 58 -26.62 -11.24 -6.38
N ASN A 59 -27.13 -12.12 -5.51
CA ASN A 59 -28.33 -11.91 -4.70
C ASN A 59 -28.55 -13.08 -3.71
N GLY A 60 -28.63 -12.76 -2.41
CA GLY A 60 -29.43 -13.52 -1.43
C GLY A 60 -28.72 -14.51 -0.49
N THR A 61 -28.33 -14.01 0.68
CA THR A 61 -28.56 -14.62 2.02
C THR A 61 -27.68 -15.79 2.52
N ALA A 62 -27.20 -15.58 3.76
CA ALA A 62 -26.67 -16.51 4.78
C ALA A 62 -25.16 -16.84 4.81
N LYS A 63 -24.50 -16.37 5.88
CA LYS A 63 -23.37 -17.06 6.54
C LYS A 63 -23.84 -18.47 6.97
N PRO A 64 -22.97 -19.49 6.94
CA PRO A 64 -22.19 -19.86 8.13
C PRO A 64 -20.71 -20.10 7.79
N LEU A 65 -19.77 -19.58 8.59
CA LEU A 65 -19.12 -20.24 9.73
C LEU A 65 -18.00 -21.20 9.30
N GLN A 66 -16.81 -20.94 9.84
CA GLN A 66 -15.59 -21.75 9.69
C GLN A 66 -15.81 -23.19 10.18
N PRO A 67 -14.89 -24.12 9.83
CA PRO A 67 -14.36 -24.97 10.88
C PRO A 67 -12.84 -25.04 10.92
N LYS A 68 -12.41 -25.10 12.17
CA LYS A 68 -11.06 -25.22 12.70
C LYS A 68 -10.79 -26.70 12.98
N GLY A 69 -9.68 -27.22 12.48
CA GLY A 69 -8.82 -28.16 13.21
C GLY A 69 -8.87 -29.67 12.90
N LYS A 70 -7.66 -30.25 12.99
CA LYS A 70 -7.20 -31.63 13.32
C LYS A 70 -6.51 -32.36 12.15
N ILE A 71 -5.17 -32.39 12.08
CA ILE A 71 -4.14 -33.17 12.83
C ILE A 71 -4.04 -34.64 12.39
N ALA A 72 -2.84 -34.94 11.87
CA ALA A 72 -2.06 -36.18 11.83
C ALA A 72 -2.54 -37.37 10.98
N GLU A 73 -1.73 -37.73 9.96
CA GLU A 73 -0.95 -38.97 10.07
C GLU A 73 0.36 -38.90 9.28
N ARG A 74 1.22 -39.85 9.61
CA ARG A 74 2.68 -39.79 9.68
C ARG A 74 3.29 -40.52 8.49
N GLY A 75 4.38 -40.01 7.95
CA GLY A 75 5.18 -40.71 6.94
C GLY A 75 6.51 -40.01 6.70
N THR A 76 7.47 -40.20 7.61
CA THR A 76 8.89 -39.98 7.32
C THR A 76 9.41 -41.21 6.55
N PRO A 77 10.37 -41.04 5.64
CA PRO A 77 11.74 -41.37 6.05
C PRO A 77 12.79 -40.33 5.67
N PHE A 78 13.89 -40.45 6.40
CA PHE A 78 15.17 -39.76 6.39
C PHE A 78 15.76 -39.35 5.03
N GLY A 79 16.48 -38.22 5.03
CA GLY A 79 17.43 -37.83 3.98
C GLY A 79 18.15 -36.51 4.33
N THR A 80 19.34 -36.63 4.92
CA THR A 80 20.29 -35.57 5.28
C THR A 80 20.87 -34.85 4.04
N ALA A 81 21.20 -33.56 4.20
CA ALA A 81 22.35 -32.83 3.63
C ALA A 81 22.02 -31.55 2.81
N ASN A 82 22.43 -30.43 3.42
CA ASN A 82 23.11 -29.27 2.84
C ASN A 82 22.53 -28.50 1.64
N GLY A 83 22.29 -27.21 1.92
CA GLY A 83 22.67 -26.10 1.05
C GLY A 83 21.71 -25.83 -0.09
N THR A 84 20.77 -24.90 0.09
CA THR A 84 20.20 -24.18 -1.06
C THR A 84 19.78 -22.79 -0.64
N VAL A 85 20.60 -21.82 -1.02
CA VAL A 85 20.24 -20.41 -1.17
C VAL A 85 18.96 -20.33 -2.00
N PRO A 86 17.88 -19.64 -1.58
CA PRO A 86 16.81 -19.32 -2.50
C PRO A 86 17.27 -18.11 -3.32
N THR A 87 17.89 -18.43 -4.45
CA THR A 87 18.11 -17.54 -5.58
C THR A 87 16.84 -16.77 -5.90
N ALA A 88 17.00 -15.44 -5.92
CA ALA A 88 16.03 -14.49 -6.40
C ALA A 88 15.82 -14.64 -7.91
N GLN A 89 14.74 -15.29 -8.33
CA GLN A 89 14.07 -15.14 -9.64
C GLN A 89 12.59 -15.53 -9.36
N GLU A 90 11.52 -14.83 -9.74
CA GLU A 90 11.21 -14.15 -10.99
C GLU A 90 9.88 -13.41 -10.75
N GLN A 91 9.87 -12.07 -10.79
CA GLN A 91 8.64 -11.29 -10.94
C GLN A 91 8.86 -10.30 -12.08
N GLU A 92 8.71 -10.82 -13.29
CA GLU A 92 8.89 -10.04 -14.51
C GLU A 92 7.75 -9.03 -14.73
N LYS A 93 8.16 -7.76 -14.76
CA LYS A 93 7.98 -6.89 -15.94
C LYS A 93 6.58 -6.26 -16.15
N LYS A 94 6.18 -5.36 -15.24
CA LYS A 94 5.47 -4.12 -15.64
C LYS A 94 5.43 -2.99 -14.60
N GLU A 95 5.81 -3.24 -13.34
CA GLU A 95 5.80 -2.24 -12.26
C GLU A 95 7.19 -1.66 -11.93
N ALA A 96 8.21 -2.00 -12.71
CA ALA A 96 9.61 -2.17 -12.27
C ALA A 96 10.55 -0.94 -12.27
N ARG A 97 10.06 0.30 -12.40
CA ARG A 97 10.93 1.48 -12.20
C ARG A 97 10.78 2.14 -10.83
N PRO A 98 9.57 2.55 -10.41
CA PRO A 98 9.43 3.26 -9.14
C PRO A 98 9.63 2.38 -7.92
N THR A 99 9.07 1.17 -7.92
CA THR A 99 9.19 0.24 -6.79
C THR A 99 10.64 -0.23 -6.59
N THR A 100 11.38 -0.45 -7.67
CA THR A 100 12.82 -0.80 -7.63
C THR A 100 13.65 0.31 -6.99
N LYS A 101 13.45 1.57 -7.41
CA LYS A 101 14.12 2.73 -6.79
C LYS A 101 13.81 2.85 -5.29
N MET A 102 12.54 2.73 -4.90
CA MET A 102 12.18 2.75 -3.46
C MET A 102 12.83 1.60 -2.69
N ARG A 103 12.94 0.43 -3.31
CA ARG A 103 13.59 -0.74 -2.72
C ARG A 103 15.07 -0.47 -2.45
N GLU A 104 15.77 0.10 -3.44
CA GLU A 104 17.18 0.51 -3.31
C GLU A 104 17.35 1.55 -2.20
N THR A 105 16.55 2.61 -2.21
CA THR A 105 16.56 3.64 -1.15
C THR A 105 16.32 3.04 0.25
N PHE A 106 15.37 2.10 0.37
CA PHE A 106 15.10 1.45 1.64
C PHE A 106 16.28 0.57 2.08
N ASN A 107 16.88 -0.21 1.17
CA ASN A 107 18.03 -1.04 1.49
C ASN A 107 19.22 -0.20 1.95
N GLU A 108 19.50 0.92 1.29
CA GLU A 108 20.56 1.85 1.70
C GLU A 108 20.31 2.40 3.10
N PHE A 109 19.09 2.87 3.38
CA PHE A 109 18.71 3.37 4.70
C PHE A 109 18.79 2.28 5.78
N TYR A 110 18.29 1.07 5.47
CA TYR A 110 18.33 -0.06 6.39
C TYR A 110 19.78 -0.43 6.71
N MET A 111 20.64 -0.56 5.70
CA MET A 111 22.07 -0.85 5.88
C MET A 111 22.79 0.23 6.68
N GLN A 112 22.42 1.50 6.55
CA GLN A 112 22.97 2.58 7.38
C GLN A 112 22.56 2.46 8.86
N VAL A 113 21.34 1.98 9.14
CA VAL A 113 20.79 1.88 10.50
C VAL A 113 21.23 0.59 11.20
N THR A 114 21.19 -0.55 10.49
CA THR A 114 21.42 -1.89 11.07
C THR A 114 22.78 -2.48 10.72
N GLY A 115 23.43 -2.00 9.65
CA GLY A 115 24.66 -2.59 9.11
C GLY A 115 24.45 -3.85 8.27
N GLU A 116 23.19 -4.27 8.04
CA GLU A 116 22.86 -5.51 7.34
C GLU A 116 22.01 -5.26 6.09
N SER A 117 21.94 -6.25 5.20
CA SER A 117 21.03 -6.21 4.05
C SER A 117 19.63 -6.69 4.44
N PHE A 118 18.60 -5.94 4.06
CA PHE A 118 17.21 -6.31 4.37
C PHE A 118 16.72 -7.50 3.54
N TYR A 119 16.08 -8.47 4.20
CA TYR A 119 15.43 -9.60 3.53
C TYR A 119 14.00 -9.26 3.09
N TRP A 120 13.76 -9.33 1.78
CA TRP A 120 12.48 -8.99 1.20
C TRP A 120 11.52 -10.19 1.18
N SER A 121 10.30 -9.97 1.65
CA SER A 121 9.20 -10.92 1.49
C SER A 121 8.06 -10.32 0.66
N ALA A 122 7.14 -11.15 0.19
CA ALA A 122 5.96 -10.68 -0.56
C ALA A 122 5.11 -9.67 0.26
N LYS A 123 5.06 -9.84 1.58
CA LYS A 123 4.39 -8.91 2.50
C LYS A 123 5.06 -7.54 2.49
N GLU A 124 6.39 -7.51 2.50
CA GLU A 124 7.17 -6.27 2.49
C GLU A 124 7.07 -5.54 1.14
N MET A 125 7.03 -6.30 0.04
CA MET A 125 6.78 -5.73 -1.29
C MET A 125 5.40 -5.08 -1.38
N GLN A 126 4.36 -5.72 -0.81
CA GLN A 126 3.03 -5.12 -0.76
C GLN A 126 3.02 -3.86 0.11
N ALA A 127 3.67 -3.90 1.27
CA ALA A 127 3.76 -2.74 2.14
C ALA A 127 4.50 -1.56 1.48
N LEU A 128 5.51 -1.83 0.66
CA LEU A 128 6.20 -0.79 -0.11
C LEU A 128 5.25 -0.09 -1.10
N LYS A 129 4.39 -0.86 -1.79
CA LYS A 129 3.33 -0.31 -2.66
C LYS A 129 2.33 0.52 -1.86
N ASP A 130 1.95 0.06 -0.67
CA ASP A 130 1.04 0.80 0.20
C ASP A 130 1.67 2.12 0.67
N ILE A 131 2.97 2.14 0.98
CA ILE A 131 3.69 3.37 1.30
C ILE A 131 3.69 4.33 0.11
N TYR A 132 3.96 3.84 -1.11
CA TYR A 132 3.90 4.65 -2.33
C TYR A 132 2.53 5.35 -2.45
N ALA A 133 1.44 4.59 -2.32
CA ALA A 133 0.08 5.13 -2.38
C ALA A 133 -0.20 6.15 -1.26
N LYS A 134 0.34 5.94 -0.05
CA LYS A 134 0.20 6.89 1.06
C LYS A 134 0.95 8.20 0.81
N ILE A 135 2.15 8.13 0.23
CA ILE A 135 2.92 9.32 -0.15
C ILE A 135 2.20 10.06 -1.27
N GLU A 136 1.73 9.35 -2.30
CA GLU A 136 0.94 9.92 -3.40
C GLU A 136 -0.30 10.65 -2.86
N PHE A 137 -1.06 10.02 -1.97
CA PHE A 137 -2.21 10.64 -1.32
C PHE A 137 -1.82 11.88 -0.49
N SER A 138 -0.69 11.82 0.23
CA SER A 138 -0.18 12.96 1.00
C SER A 138 0.29 14.12 0.12
N LEU A 139 0.81 13.86 -1.08
CA LEU A 139 1.23 14.90 -2.03
C LEU A 139 0.00 15.53 -2.71
N LYS A 140 -0.95 14.70 -3.13
CA LYS A 140 -2.22 15.12 -3.73
C LYS A 140 -3.03 16.03 -2.80
N SER A 141 -3.11 15.66 -1.51
CA SER A 141 -3.81 16.46 -0.50
C SER A 141 -3.12 17.81 -0.18
N LYS A 142 -1.83 17.95 -0.48
CA LYS A 142 -1.06 19.19 -0.25
C LYS A 142 -0.91 20.04 -1.52
N HIS A 143 -1.57 19.68 -2.63
CA HIS A 143 -1.40 20.32 -3.94
C HIS A 143 0.06 20.44 -4.39
N ARG A 144 0.94 19.52 -3.94
CA ARG A 144 2.31 19.41 -4.47
C ARG A 144 2.32 18.45 -5.65
N GLY A 145 3.32 18.58 -6.53
CA GLY A 145 3.53 17.67 -7.66
C GLY A 145 3.32 16.20 -7.25
N TYR A 146 2.52 15.48 -8.02
CA TYR A 146 2.15 14.09 -7.79
C TYR A 146 2.82 13.16 -8.82
N GLY A 147 3.90 13.63 -9.45
CA GLY A 147 4.66 12.81 -10.39
C GLY A 147 5.33 11.64 -9.67
N THR A 148 5.58 10.57 -10.40
CA THR A 148 6.32 9.41 -9.87
C THR A 148 7.67 9.81 -9.28
N GLU A 149 8.38 10.76 -9.89
CA GLU A 149 9.66 11.26 -9.38
C GLU A 149 9.50 12.10 -8.08
N ASP A 150 8.39 12.84 -7.92
CA ASP A 150 8.09 13.56 -6.67
C ASP A 150 7.86 12.60 -5.51
N ILE A 151 7.13 11.50 -5.78
CA ILE A 151 6.85 10.45 -4.79
C ILE A 151 8.16 9.76 -4.38
N LEU A 152 9.01 9.46 -5.35
CA LEU A 152 10.33 8.87 -5.11
C LEU A 152 11.25 9.79 -4.32
N ALA A 153 11.25 11.09 -4.62
CA ALA A 153 12.01 12.09 -3.86
C ALA A 153 11.49 12.28 -2.42
N ALA A 154 10.19 12.08 -2.19
CA ALA A 154 9.58 12.18 -0.86
C ALA A 154 9.85 10.97 0.04
N PHE A 155 10.12 9.78 -0.52
CA PHE A 155 10.33 8.55 0.24
C PHE A 155 11.56 8.60 1.18
N PRO A 156 12.76 9.03 0.75
CA PRO A 156 13.88 9.24 1.67
C PRO A 156 13.54 10.20 2.82
N GLY A 157 12.79 11.27 2.53
CA GLY A 157 12.34 12.23 3.53
C GLY A 157 11.41 11.61 4.57
N LEU A 158 10.55 10.67 4.17
CA LEU A 158 9.73 9.89 5.10
C LEU A 158 10.60 9.02 6.02
N LEU A 159 11.61 8.34 5.48
CA LEU A 159 12.51 7.49 6.28
C LEU A 159 13.27 8.31 7.32
N GLN A 160 13.73 9.51 6.97
CA GLN A 160 14.38 10.43 7.92
C GLN A 160 13.43 10.96 9.01
N CYS A 161 12.11 10.90 8.82
CA CYS A 161 11.15 11.28 9.85
C CYS A 161 11.01 10.22 10.96
N ILE A 162 11.53 9.01 10.74
CA ILE A 162 11.51 7.93 11.72
C ILE A 162 12.52 8.27 12.81
N SER A 163 12.03 8.48 14.03
CA SER A 163 12.89 8.72 15.21
C SER A 163 12.47 7.87 16.41
N ASP A 164 11.48 6.98 16.23
CA ASP A 164 11.03 6.07 17.27
C ASP A 164 12.03 4.90 17.37
N PRO A 165 12.70 4.70 18.53
CA PRO A 165 13.67 3.62 18.72
C PRO A 165 13.10 2.23 18.45
N TRP A 166 11.83 2.00 18.77
CA TRP A 166 11.18 0.71 18.56
C TRP A 166 10.96 0.45 17.06
N ILE A 167 10.57 1.47 16.30
CA ILE A 167 10.43 1.37 14.83
C ILE A 167 11.78 1.15 14.16
N LEU A 168 12.85 1.78 14.67
CA LEU A 168 14.21 1.58 14.16
C LEU A 168 14.74 0.17 14.46
N GLN A 169 14.40 -0.42 15.62
CA GLN A 169 14.76 -1.80 15.98
C GLN A 169 14.01 -2.84 15.14
N HIS A 170 12.75 -2.59 14.83
CA HIS A 170 11.91 -3.49 14.02
C HIS A 170 11.66 -2.92 12.62
N LEU A 171 12.67 -2.29 12.05
CA LEU A 171 12.55 -1.57 10.79
C LEU A 171 12.17 -2.52 9.64
N SER A 172 10.96 -2.36 9.15
CA SER A 172 10.45 -3.09 7.98
C SER A 172 9.46 -2.20 7.22
N PRO A 173 9.37 -2.32 5.87
CA PRO A 173 8.35 -1.64 5.08
C PRO A 173 6.92 -1.84 5.62
N ALA A 174 6.58 -3.01 6.14
CA ALA A 174 5.28 -3.30 6.75
C ALA A 174 5.04 -2.50 8.03
N ILE A 175 6.06 -2.38 8.89
CA ILE A 175 5.97 -1.56 10.11
C ILE A 175 5.85 -0.08 9.74
N ILE A 176 6.66 0.41 8.79
CA ILE A 176 6.60 1.80 8.32
C ILE A 176 5.22 2.09 7.72
N SER A 177 4.68 1.19 6.90
CA SER A 177 3.34 1.35 6.32
C SER A 177 2.28 1.42 7.42
N SER A 178 2.27 0.48 8.37
CA SER A 178 1.32 0.44 9.48
C SER A 178 1.37 1.70 10.34
N LYS A 179 2.60 2.14 10.66
CA LYS A 179 2.89 3.27 11.54
C LYS A 179 3.04 4.61 10.82
N TYR A 180 2.71 4.68 9.53
CA TYR A 180 2.92 5.87 8.70
C TYR A 180 2.36 7.15 9.34
N ASN A 181 1.10 7.13 9.80
CA ASN A 181 0.48 8.29 10.41
C ASN A 181 1.14 8.68 11.75
N GLU A 182 1.59 7.69 12.52
CA GLU A 182 2.31 7.91 13.78
C GLU A 182 3.68 8.55 13.51
N ILE A 183 4.41 8.08 12.49
CA ILE A 183 5.70 8.66 12.06
C ILE A 183 5.50 10.12 11.66
N ILE A 184 4.54 10.41 10.77
CA ILE A 184 4.27 11.78 10.33
C ILE A 184 3.81 12.68 11.48
N SER A 185 2.94 12.17 12.35
CA SER A 185 2.43 12.94 13.50
C SER A 185 3.54 13.21 14.51
N SER A 186 4.35 12.21 14.85
CA SER A 186 5.48 12.36 15.77
C SER A 186 6.49 13.37 15.23
N TYR A 187 6.79 13.34 13.92
CA TYR A 187 7.67 14.32 13.29
C TYR A 187 7.09 15.73 13.34
N ARG A 188 5.79 15.90 13.05
CA ARG A 188 5.12 17.21 13.18
C ARG A 188 5.15 17.70 14.62
N THR A 189 4.83 16.84 15.58
CA THR A 189 4.91 17.17 17.00
C THR A 189 6.31 17.58 17.38
N ARG A 190 7.36 16.85 16.97
CA ARG A 190 8.76 17.25 17.23
C ARG A 190 9.16 18.57 16.57
N ARG A 191 8.58 18.89 15.39
CA ARG A 191 8.82 20.14 14.68
C ARG A 191 8.02 21.34 15.19
N ILE A 192 6.87 21.10 15.80
CA ILE A 192 6.00 22.14 16.37
C ILE A 192 6.30 22.34 17.87
N ALA A 193 6.71 21.28 18.57
CA ALA A 193 7.09 21.31 19.98
C ALA A 193 8.51 21.82 20.32
N PRO A 194 9.41 22.26 19.40
CA PRO A 194 10.68 22.82 19.83
C PRO A 194 10.44 24.30 20.17
N ARG A 195 9.92 24.53 21.39
CA ARG A 195 10.20 25.69 22.26
C ARG A 195 9.31 25.69 23.52
N THR A 196 8.01 25.45 23.43
CA THR A 196 7.11 25.79 24.54
C THR A 196 7.18 24.87 25.77
N ALA A 197 7.39 23.57 25.63
CA ALA A 197 7.28 22.64 26.78
C ALA A 197 8.56 22.56 27.64
N THR A 198 9.73 22.56 27.01
CA THR A 198 11.02 22.50 27.71
C THR A 198 11.46 23.88 28.22
N GLU A 199 11.20 24.94 27.47
CA GLU A 199 11.54 26.32 27.85
C GLU A 199 10.61 26.81 28.97
N ALA A 200 9.29 26.53 28.91
CA ALA A 200 8.38 26.89 30.00
C ALA A 200 8.65 26.12 31.31
N LYS A 201 9.05 24.84 31.23
CA LYS A 201 9.44 24.07 32.42
C LYS A 201 10.75 24.59 33.02
N GLN A 202 11.72 24.92 32.17
CA GLN A 202 13.01 25.49 32.60
C GLN A 202 12.86 26.91 33.18
N GLU A 203 12.00 27.73 32.57
CA GLU A 203 11.67 29.08 33.04
C GLU A 203 10.94 29.02 34.38
N ASN A 204 9.94 28.14 34.53
CA ASN A 204 9.22 27.97 35.80
C ASN A 204 10.15 27.52 36.94
N LEU A 205 11.06 26.57 36.67
CA LEU A 205 12.08 26.15 37.65
C LEU A 205 13.06 27.26 37.99
N SER A 206 13.47 28.07 37.01
CA SER A 206 14.39 29.19 37.21
C SER A 206 13.74 30.32 38.01
N GLN A 207 12.48 30.65 37.73
CA GLN A 207 11.68 31.60 38.50
C GLN A 207 11.52 31.13 39.95
N LEU A 208 11.22 29.86 40.18
CA LEU A 208 11.06 29.30 41.52
C LEU A 208 12.39 29.32 42.31
N ALA A 209 13.52 29.07 41.64
CA ALA A 209 14.84 29.20 42.24
C ALA A 209 15.19 30.66 42.58
N GLN A 210 14.83 31.62 41.73
CA GLN A 210 15.00 33.05 41.99
C GLN A 210 14.14 33.52 43.18
N MET A 211 12.88 33.08 43.26
CA MET A 211 12.00 33.38 44.39
C MET A 211 12.54 32.81 45.71
N ARG A 212 13.05 31.57 45.69
CA ARG A 212 13.70 30.96 46.87
C ARG A 212 14.89 31.78 47.34
N LYS A 213 15.76 32.20 46.42
CA LYS A 213 16.94 33.02 46.74
C LYS A 213 16.57 34.41 47.29
N ALA A 214 15.54 35.05 46.74
CA ALA A 214 15.06 36.35 47.23
C ALA A 214 14.49 36.28 48.66
N ILE A 215 13.84 35.17 49.01
CA ILE A 215 13.35 34.94 50.38
C ILE A 215 14.52 34.73 51.34
N GLU A 216 15.57 34.01 50.95
CA GLU A 216 16.76 33.78 51.78
C GLU A 216 17.58 35.06 52.01
N ASP A 217 17.74 35.91 50.99
CA ASP A 217 18.49 37.18 51.11
C ASP A 217 17.70 38.27 51.87
N GLY A 218 16.36 38.20 51.92
CA GLY A 218 15.50 39.16 52.62
C GLY A 218 15.33 38.92 54.14
N ILE A 219 15.92 37.85 54.69
CA ILE A 219 15.84 37.49 56.12
C ILE A 219 17.12 37.93 56.89
N LYS A 220 17.97 38.76 56.29
CA LYS A 220 19.15 39.35 56.96
C LYS A 220 18.88 40.73 57.54
#